data_AF-A0A7W1W4W9-F1
#
_entry.id   AF-A0A7W1W4W9-F1
#
_cell.length_a   1.000
_cell.length_b   1.000
_cell.length_c   1.000
_cell.angle_alpha   90.00
_cell.angle_beta   90.00
_cell.angle_gamma   90.00
#
_symmetry.space_group_name_H-M   'P 1'
#
loop_
_entity.id
_entity.type
_entity.pdbx_description
1 polymer ?
#
loop_
_entity_poly.entity_id
_entity_poly.type
_entity_poly.pdbx_seq_one_letter_code
_entity_poly.pdbx_strand_id
1 'polypeptide(L)'
;MKKYQSINIKTTAAIFALLIIFAVKSFAQSSPIIVQMEVAFGENAEKIEQATINFEMGGNKISKTPKNLKIEGNNLSFSADFQGAEIRFSGNLDENKLGGTLEVVEKGKKVASGTWSLTQSGGGGSESIAGIWKGAFNAQQIPAQQADLNYDVRVARPAYTKKHPKALFDEAHNNVHTASGLYKPFADLIANDGYIVVPNKEKFQASTLKGFDVLVIVNAAGPRGQRANPAFTDEECDAVRDWVKSGGSLLFIADHAPLGAAAEILAKRFGVEMSKAYTDDVSSKDRVLGDIIFSRENKLLADSPITRGRNQSERVSQVVTFTGQS
;
A
#
# COMPACT_ATOMS: atom_id res chain seq x y z
N MET A 1 9.74 -33.80 -34.13
CA MET A 1 11.10 -33.30 -33.78
C MET A 1 11.15 -31.79 -34.02
N LYS A 2 10.90 -30.97 -32.99
CA LYS A 2 11.10 -29.52 -33.06
C LYS A 2 12.39 -29.19 -32.33
N LYS A 3 13.35 -28.60 -33.06
CA LYS A 3 14.61 -28.08 -32.55
C LYS A 3 14.33 -26.96 -31.54
N TYR A 4 14.78 -27.14 -30.30
CA TYR A 4 14.92 -26.03 -29.37
C TYR A 4 16.10 -25.17 -29.80
N GLN A 5 15.83 -23.89 -30.07
CA GLN A 5 16.90 -22.89 -30.20
C GLN A 5 17.53 -22.69 -28.84
N SER A 6 18.86 -22.82 -28.81
CA SER A 6 19.71 -22.52 -27.67
C SER A 6 19.63 -21.03 -27.32
N ILE A 7 19.08 -20.71 -26.15
CA ILE A 7 19.21 -19.37 -25.57
C ILE A 7 20.59 -19.29 -24.92
N ASN A 8 21.35 -18.30 -25.36
CA ASN A 8 22.73 -18.06 -24.96
C ASN A 8 22.82 -17.70 -23.47
N ILE A 9 23.54 -18.50 -22.70
CA ILE A 9 23.67 -18.42 -21.24
C ILE A 9 24.70 -17.33 -20.90
N LYS A 10 24.21 -16.13 -20.61
CA LYS A 10 24.94 -15.10 -19.85
C LYS A 10 23.96 -14.37 -18.94
N THR A 11 23.61 -14.94 -17.79
CA THR A 11 23.17 -14.20 -16.58
C THR A 11 22.78 -15.16 -15.44
N THR A 12 23.65 -15.30 -14.44
CA THR A 12 23.34 -15.99 -13.17
C THR A 12 22.84 -15.00 -12.10
N ALA A 13 22.22 -13.89 -12.52
CA ALA A 13 21.84 -12.76 -11.65
C ALA A 13 20.31 -12.62 -11.42
N ALA A 14 19.48 -13.46 -12.04
CA ALA A 14 18.03 -13.25 -12.13
C ALA A 14 17.17 -14.08 -11.16
N ILE A 15 17.74 -14.77 -10.17
CA ILE A 15 16.98 -15.73 -9.33
C ILE A 15 16.34 -15.06 -8.10
N PHE A 16 16.91 -13.97 -7.57
CA PHE A 16 16.40 -13.32 -6.36
C PHE A 16 15.23 -12.36 -6.60
N ALA A 17 15.26 -11.61 -7.71
CA ALA A 17 14.11 -10.82 -8.15
C ALA A 17 12.94 -11.70 -8.60
N LEU A 18 13.19 -12.89 -9.17
CA LEU A 18 12.10 -13.78 -9.62
C LEU A 18 11.39 -14.52 -8.48
N LEU A 19 12.04 -14.90 -7.39
CA LEU A 19 11.36 -15.68 -6.33
C LEU A 19 10.42 -14.84 -5.45
N ILE A 20 10.65 -13.53 -5.35
CA ILE A 20 9.73 -12.58 -4.69
C ILE A 20 8.70 -11.99 -5.68
N ILE A 21 8.97 -11.97 -7.00
CA ILE A 21 8.08 -11.37 -8.01
C ILE A 21 7.26 -12.40 -8.84
N PHE A 22 7.65 -13.68 -8.95
CA PHE A 22 6.98 -14.67 -9.81
C PHE A 22 6.25 -15.83 -9.10
N ALA A 23 6.42 -16.02 -7.79
CA ALA A 23 5.37 -16.67 -7.00
C ALA A 23 4.45 -15.54 -6.51
N VAL A 24 3.49 -15.03 -7.25
CA VAL A 24 2.32 -15.73 -7.76
C VAL A 24 1.64 -14.75 -8.73
N LYS A 25 1.82 -14.90 -10.04
CA LYS A 25 0.85 -14.34 -11.00
C LYS A 25 -0.33 -15.30 -11.05
N SER A 26 -1.37 -14.95 -10.31
CA SER A 26 -2.66 -15.64 -10.14
C SER A 26 -2.80 -16.42 -8.83
N PHE A 27 -3.80 -15.97 -8.06
CA PHE A 27 -4.31 -16.44 -6.77
C PHE A 27 -3.89 -15.64 -5.54
N ALA A 28 -4.94 -15.30 -4.78
CA ALA A 28 -4.91 -14.66 -3.48
C ALA A 28 -3.95 -15.36 -2.52
N GLN A 29 -3.32 -14.57 -1.64
CA GLN A 29 -2.43 -15.00 -0.55
C GLN A 29 -1.13 -15.68 -1.05
N SER A 30 -0.09 -14.87 -1.31
CA SER A 30 1.26 -15.38 -1.56
C SER A 30 1.73 -16.21 -0.35
N SER A 31 2.08 -17.48 -0.56
CA SER A 31 2.66 -18.34 0.48
C SER A 31 3.94 -17.71 1.05
N PRO A 32 4.22 -17.86 2.36
CA PRO A 32 5.44 -17.32 2.96
C PRO A 32 6.68 -17.93 2.32
N ILE A 33 7.63 -17.08 1.92
CA ILE A 33 8.92 -17.53 1.40
C ILE A 33 9.78 -17.93 2.59
N ILE A 34 10.30 -19.15 2.61
CA ILE A 34 11.22 -19.65 3.63
C ILE A 34 12.64 -19.65 3.06
N VAL A 35 13.59 -19.03 3.76
CA VAL A 35 15.00 -18.95 3.38
C VAL A 35 15.86 -19.47 4.52
N GLN A 36 16.74 -20.42 4.21
CA GLN A 36 17.73 -20.91 5.18
C GLN A 36 18.81 -19.84 5.39
N MET A 37 19.17 -19.65 6.65
CA MET A 37 20.07 -18.59 7.09
C MET A 37 21.04 -19.15 8.13
N GLU A 38 22.30 -18.73 8.01
CA GLU A 38 23.34 -18.95 9.00
C GLU A 38 23.95 -17.58 9.36
N VAL A 39 24.05 -17.29 10.65
CA VAL A 39 24.69 -16.08 11.16
C VAL A 39 25.86 -16.48 12.03
N ALA A 40 27.04 -15.95 11.75
CA ALA A 40 28.23 -16.15 12.57
C ALA A 40 28.62 -14.82 13.21
N PHE A 41 28.76 -14.81 14.54
CA PHE A 41 29.32 -13.69 15.29
C PHE A 41 30.67 -14.14 15.88
N GLY A 42 31.72 -13.33 15.68
CA GLY A 42 33.01 -13.56 16.31
C GLY A 42 33.00 -13.31 17.81
N GLU A 43 34.17 -13.48 18.45
CA GLU A 43 34.32 -13.36 19.90
C GLU A 43 33.90 -11.98 20.44
N ASN A 44 34.11 -10.93 19.66
CA ASN A 44 33.55 -9.62 19.96
C ASN A 44 32.33 -9.38 19.04
N ALA A 45 31.18 -9.85 19.49
CA ALA A 45 29.96 -9.85 18.68
C ALA A 45 29.43 -8.44 18.33
N GLU A 46 29.87 -7.40 19.03
CA GLU A 46 29.53 -6.01 18.70
C GLU A 46 30.29 -5.49 17.47
N LYS A 47 31.40 -6.14 17.10
CA LYS A 47 32.21 -5.78 15.93
C LYS A 47 31.62 -6.35 14.65
N ILE A 48 31.07 -5.47 13.84
CA ILE A 48 30.37 -5.82 12.59
C ILE A 48 31.26 -6.56 11.59
N GLU A 49 32.57 -6.28 11.58
CA GLU A 49 33.57 -6.97 10.75
C GLU A 49 33.81 -8.42 11.16
N GLN A 50 33.40 -8.80 12.37
CA GLN A 50 33.45 -10.17 12.86
C GLN A 50 32.12 -10.90 12.69
N ALA A 51 31.14 -10.29 12.02
CA ALA A 51 29.85 -10.88 11.77
C ALA A 51 29.68 -11.24 10.28
N THR A 52 29.09 -12.39 9.99
CA THR A 52 28.76 -12.84 8.63
C THR A 52 27.37 -13.43 8.61
N ILE A 53 26.60 -13.11 7.58
CA ILE A 53 25.31 -13.74 7.30
C ILE A 53 25.40 -14.51 5.99
N ASN A 54 25.01 -15.77 6.04
CA ASN A 54 24.93 -16.66 4.92
C ASN A 54 23.47 -17.03 4.65
N PHE A 55 23.07 -16.95 3.39
CA PHE A 55 21.73 -17.30 2.94
C PHE A 55 21.82 -18.41 1.90
N GLU A 56 20.95 -19.40 1.98
CA GLU A 56 20.84 -20.46 0.98
C GLU A 56 19.54 -20.31 0.20
N MET A 57 19.66 -20.01 -1.09
CA MET A 57 18.52 -19.71 -1.97
C MET A 57 18.74 -20.27 -3.36
N GLY A 58 17.76 -21.04 -3.85
CA GLY A 58 17.83 -21.67 -5.17
C GLY A 58 19.07 -22.55 -5.37
N GLY A 59 19.54 -23.20 -4.30
CA GLY A 59 20.76 -24.03 -4.30
C GLY A 59 22.09 -23.26 -4.26
N ASN A 60 22.08 -21.93 -4.12
CA ASN A 60 23.28 -21.11 -4.01
C ASN A 60 23.44 -20.54 -2.59
N LYS A 61 24.68 -20.52 -2.09
CA LYS A 61 25.06 -19.84 -0.84
C LYS A 61 25.49 -18.41 -1.15
N ILE A 62 24.90 -17.44 -0.47
CA ILE A 62 25.23 -16.01 -0.60
C ILE A 62 25.70 -15.50 0.77
N SER A 63 26.92 -14.96 0.82
CA SER A 63 27.51 -14.39 2.03
C SER A 63 27.43 -12.86 2.02
N LYS A 64 27.08 -12.27 3.17
CA LYS A 64 26.97 -10.82 3.39
C LYS A 64 27.58 -10.45 4.74
N THR A 65 28.22 -9.29 4.80
CA THR A 65 28.49 -8.62 6.08
C THR A 65 27.21 -7.90 6.51
N PRO A 66 26.74 -8.06 7.77
CA PRO A 66 25.60 -7.30 8.28
C PRO A 66 25.89 -5.79 8.26
N LYS A 67 24.81 -5.02 8.28
CA LYS A 67 24.80 -3.57 8.46
C LYS A 67 24.04 -3.23 9.73
N ASN A 68 24.30 -2.05 10.29
CA ASN A 68 23.56 -1.52 11.44
C ASN A 68 23.41 -2.51 12.62
N LEU A 69 24.44 -3.33 12.87
CA LEU A 69 24.43 -4.29 13.97
C LEU A 69 24.37 -3.54 15.30
N LYS A 70 23.39 -3.88 16.13
CA LYS A 70 23.22 -3.37 17.49
C LYS A 70 22.89 -4.54 18.40
N ILE A 71 23.53 -4.59 19.56
CA ILE A 71 23.29 -5.59 20.59
C ILE A 71 23.10 -4.83 21.91
N GLU A 72 21.98 -5.05 22.58
CA GLU A 72 21.61 -4.38 23.83
C GLU A 72 21.03 -5.43 24.80
N GLY A 73 21.88 -5.95 25.68
CA GLY A 73 21.55 -7.12 26.50
C GLY A 73 21.24 -8.33 25.61
N ASN A 74 20.06 -8.92 25.78
CA ASN A 74 19.61 -10.03 24.96
C ASN A 74 19.00 -9.59 23.62
N ASN A 75 18.79 -8.30 23.40
CA ASN A 75 18.19 -7.81 22.15
C ASN A 75 19.27 -7.58 21.10
N LEU A 76 18.91 -7.81 19.83
CA LEU A 76 19.75 -7.45 18.71
C LEU A 76 18.95 -6.95 17.51
N SER A 77 19.61 -6.15 16.68
CA SER A 77 19.14 -5.83 15.35
C SER A 77 20.29 -5.74 14.37
N PHE A 78 20.03 -6.05 13.11
CA PHE A 78 20.97 -5.88 12.00
C PHE A 78 20.20 -5.84 10.68
N SER A 79 20.87 -5.41 9.61
CA SER A 79 20.31 -5.47 8.26
C SER A 79 21.25 -6.09 7.24
N ALA A 80 20.70 -6.54 6.11
CA ALA A 80 21.46 -7.05 4.98
C ALA A 80 20.83 -6.59 3.66
N ASP A 81 21.67 -6.16 2.72
CA ASP A 81 21.21 -5.72 1.40
C ASP A 81 21.18 -6.84 0.37
N PHE A 82 20.06 -6.91 -0.34
CA PHE A 82 19.78 -7.84 -1.41
C PHE A 82 19.22 -7.12 -2.62
N GLN A 83 20.06 -6.95 -3.66
CA GLN A 83 19.66 -6.45 -4.99
C GLN A 83 18.71 -5.22 -4.97
N GLY A 84 18.94 -4.27 -4.05
CA GLY A 84 18.15 -3.03 -3.94
C GLY A 84 17.06 -3.03 -2.87
N ALA A 85 16.86 -4.15 -2.16
CA ALA A 85 16.06 -4.23 -0.95
C ALA A 85 16.96 -4.43 0.29
N GLU A 86 16.60 -3.78 1.40
CA GLU A 86 17.22 -3.96 2.71
C GLU A 86 16.32 -4.86 3.55
N ILE A 87 16.85 -5.98 4.04
CA ILE A 87 16.18 -6.84 5.03
C ILE A 87 16.66 -6.42 6.41
N ARG A 88 15.74 -6.01 7.28
CA ARG A 88 16.00 -5.56 8.65
C ARG A 88 15.52 -6.64 9.60
N PHE A 89 16.41 -7.16 10.42
CA PHE A 89 16.14 -8.17 11.44
C PHE A 89 16.17 -7.51 12.81
N SER A 90 15.17 -7.83 13.62
CA SER A 90 15.11 -7.48 15.04
C SER A 90 14.74 -8.73 15.82
N GLY A 91 15.38 -8.95 16.96
CA GLY A 91 15.12 -10.14 17.74
C GLY A 91 15.83 -10.15 19.07
N ASN A 92 15.76 -11.30 19.74
CA ASN A 92 16.42 -11.52 21.01
C ASN A 92 17.06 -12.91 21.08
N LEU A 93 18.06 -13.01 21.93
CA LEU A 93 18.68 -14.24 22.39
C LEU A 93 17.84 -14.79 23.56
N ASP A 94 17.52 -16.08 23.48
CA ASP A 94 16.91 -16.87 24.54
C ASP A 94 17.59 -18.23 24.57
N GLU A 95 18.51 -18.42 25.52
CA GLU A 95 19.39 -19.58 25.63
C GLU A 95 20.11 -19.91 24.30
N ASN A 96 19.76 -21.01 23.66
CA ASN A 96 20.34 -21.48 22.41
C ASN A 96 19.53 -21.07 21.18
N LYS A 97 18.60 -20.12 21.31
CA LYS A 97 17.76 -19.62 20.22
C LYS A 97 17.96 -18.13 20.01
N LEU A 98 18.05 -17.76 18.74
CA LEU A 98 18.09 -16.39 18.27
C LEU A 98 16.93 -16.17 17.31
N GLY A 99 16.06 -15.19 17.56
CA GLY A 99 14.93 -14.99 16.66
C GLY A 99 14.11 -13.75 16.95
N GLY A 100 13.17 -13.47 16.06
CA GLY A 100 12.29 -12.32 16.18
C GLY A 100 11.58 -11.99 14.87
N THR A 101 11.44 -10.71 14.58
CA THR A 101 10.75 -10.20 13.40
C THR A 101 11.72 -9.68 12.35
N LEU A 102 11.24 -9.61 11.11
CA LEU A 102 11.95 -8.94 10.03
C LEU A 102 11.02 -8.06 9.20
N GLU A 103 11.62 -7.05 8.57
CA GLU A 103 10.99 -6.21 7.57
C GLU A 103 11.86 -6.15 6.32
N VAL A 104 11.23 -6.19 5.14
CA VAL A 104 11.91 -5.96 3.86
C VAL A 104 11.54 -4.58 3.36
N VAL A 105 12.54 -3.73 3.13
CA VAL A 105 12.37 -2.36 2.68
C VAL A 105 12.98 -2.19 1.30
N GLU A 106 12.18 -1.83 0.31
CA GLU A 106 12.63 -1.49 -1.04
C GLU A 106 12.32 -0.02 -1.32
N LYS A 107 13.32 0.77 -1.76
CA LYS A 107 13.16 2.21 -2.06
C LYS A 107 12.51 3.00 -0.90
N GLY A 108 12.80 2.60 0.35
CA GLY A 108 12.27 3.22 1.56
C GLY A 108 10.79 2.91 1.87
N LYS A 109 10.21 1.87 1.25
CA LYS A 109 8.88 1.35 1.59
C LYS A 109 8.99 -0.09 2.09
N LYS A 110 8.26 -0.42 3.16
CA LYS A 110 8.11 -1.79 3.64
C LYS A 110 7.28 -2.59 2.62
N VAL A 111 7.85 -3.64 2.05
CA VAL A 111 7.23 -4.49 1.01
C VAL A 111 6.93 -5.90 1.50
N ALA A 112 7.58 -6.33 2.58
CA ALA A 112 7.30 -7.61 3.23
C ALA A 112 7.63 -7.55 4.73
N SER A 113 7.08 -8.50 5.48
CA SER A 113 7.46 -8.78 6.87
C SER A 113 7.33 -10.25 7.20
N GLY A 114 7.98 -10.68 8.27
CA GLY A 114 7.78 -12.02 8.80
C GLY A 114 8.60 -12.25 10.05
N THR A 115 8.96 -13.50 10.29
CA THR A 115 9.73 -13.91 11.48
C THR A 115 10.94 -14.74 11.11
N TRP A 116 11.90 -14.83 12.02
CA TRP A 116 13.11 -15.62 11.85
C TRP A 116 13.47 -16.33 13.15
N SER A 117 14.09 -17.50 13.02
CA SER A 117 14.54 -18.30 14.16
C SER A 117 15.76 -19.11 13.77
N LEU A 118 16.79 -19.01 14.59
CA LEU A 118 18.05 -19.74 14.49
C LEU A 118 18.31 -20.47 15.80
N THR A 119 19.03 -21.57 15.71
CA THR A 119 19.55 -22.33 16.86
C THR A 119 21.06 -22.35 16.78
N GLN A 120 21.70 -22.28 17.95
CA GLN A 120 23.15 -22.38 18.05
C GLN A 120 23.64 -23.73 17.50
N SER A 121 24.65 -23.69 16.64
CA SER A 121 25.21 -24.87 15.97
C SER A 121 26.72 -25.08 16.21
N GLY A 122 27.42 -24.10 16.79
CA GLY A 122 28.82 -24.24 17.19
C GLY A 122 29.45 -22.94 17.71
N GLY A 123 30.21 -23.02 18.80
CA GLY A 123 30.86 -21.88 19.47
C GLY A 123 29.89 -21.02 20.30
N GLY A 124 30.38 -20.43 21.39
CA GLY A 124 29.61 -19.59 22.33
C GLY A 124 29.09 -20.35 23.56
N GLY A 125 29.12 -19.72 24.74
CA GLY A 125 28.44 -20.21 25.95
C GLY A 125 26.94 -19.93 25.91
N SER A 126 26.15 -20.53 26.81
CA SER A 126 24.68 -20.45 26.85
C SER A 126 24.08 -19.04 27.00
N GLU A 127 24.92 -18.04 27.28
CA GLU A 127 24.54 -16.63 27.46
C GLU A 127 25.29 -15.68 26.52
N SER A 128 26.03 -16.21 25.53
CA SER A 128 26.78 -15.40 24.57
C SER A 128 26.17 -15.50 23.18
N ILE A 129 26.04 -14.35 22.53
CA ILE A 129 25.63 -14.26 21.12
C ILE A 129 26.75 -14.68 20.14
N ALA A 130 28.01 -14.76 20.61
CA ALA A 130 29.13 -15.25 19.82
C ALA A 130 28.90 -16.71 19.39
N GLY A 131 29.31 -17.06 18.18
CA GLY A 131 29.13 -18.40 17.63
C GLY A 131 28.34 -18.44 16.32
N ILE A 132 28.05 -19.66 15.87
CA ILE A 132 27.38 -19.97 14.61
C ILE A 132 25.94 -20.37 14.89
N TRP A 133 25.01 -19.63 14.31
CA TRP A 133 23.57 -19.78 14.44
C TRP A 133 22.99 -20.23 13.10
N LYS A 134 22.13 -21.25 13.10
CA LYS A 134 21.52 -21.80 11.89
C LYS A 134 20.02 -21.92 12.03
N GLY A 135 19.29 -21.66 10.95
CA GLY A 135 17.85 -21.81 10.91
C GLY A 135 17.29 -21.13 9.67
N ALA A 136 16.15 -20.48 9.81
CA ALA A 136 15.48 -19.87 8.68
C ALA A 136 14.75 -18.60 9.05
N PHE A 137 14.43 -17.81 8.04
CA PHE A 137 13.40 -16.79 8.12
C PHE A 137 12.26 -17.07 7.17
N ASN A 138 11.08 -16.57 7.52
CA ASN A 138 9.94 -16.46 6.63
C ASN A 138 9.63 -14.99 6.36
N ALA A 139 9.22 -14.69 5.14
CA ALA A 139 8.73 -13.37 4.78
C ALA A 139 7.46 -13.50 3.92
N GLN A 140 6.46 -12.69 4.24
CA GLN A 140 5.25 -12.54 3.46
C GLN A 140 5.17 -11.12 2.92
N GLN A 141 4.81 -10.98 1.64
CA GLN A 141 4.57 -9.67 1.06
C GLN A 141 3.40 -8.98 1.76
N ILE A 142 3.55 -7.67 1.94
CA ILE A 142 2.43 -6.83 2.33
C ILE A 142 1.70 -6.47 1.04
N PRO A 143 0.44 -6.90 0.84
CA PRO A 143 -0.29 -6.55 -0.36
C PRO A 143 -0.34 -5.04 -0.52
N ALA A 144 0.24 -4.52 -1.59
CA ALA A 144 0.07 -3.13 -1.97
C ALA A 144 -1.25 -2.98 -2.73
N GLN A 145 -1.99 -1.91 -2.47
CA GLN A 145 -3.13 -1.55 -3.31
C GLN A 145 -2.66 -1.35 -4.77
N GLN A 146 -3.43 -1.88 -5.72
CA GLN A 146 -3.17 -1.77 -7.15
C GLN A 146 -4.42 -1.31 -7.88
N ALA A 147 -4.25 -0.56 -8.96
CA ALA A 147 -5.35 -0.28 -9.89
C ALA A 147 -5.71 -1.55 -10.65
N ASP A 148 -7.01 -1.85 -10.77
CA ASP A 148 -7.49 -2.83 -11.74
C ASP A 148 -7.56 -2.21 -13.13
N LEU A 149 -6.45 -2.22 -13.84
CA LEU A 149 -6.35 -1.67 -15.19
C LEU A 149 -7.08 -2.51 -16.26
N ASN A 150 -7.56 -3.70 -15.91
CA ASN A 150 -8.34 -4.56 -16.81
C ASN A 150 -9.85 -4.36 -16.64
N TYR A 151 -10.27 -3.53 -15.68
CA TYR A 151 -11.68 -3.20 -15.50
C TYR A 151 -12.26 -2.58 -16.77
N ASP A 152 -13.44 -3.04 -17.19
CA ASP A 152 -14.12 -2.50 -18.36
C ASP A 152 -14.71 -1.12 -18.07
N VAL A 153 -13.99 -0.09 -18.48
CA VAL A 153 -14.37 1.33 -18.30
C VAL A 153 -15.26 1.86 -19.43
N ARG A 154 -15.76 1.02 -20.35
CA ARG A 154 -16.60 1.48 -21.47
C ARG A 154 -17.94 2.00 -20.97
N VAL A 155 -18.36 3.15 -21.52
CA VAL A 155 -19.68 3.73 -21.27
C VAL A 155 -20.50 3.69 -22.55
N ALA A 156 -21.50 2.80 -22.59
CA ALA A 156 -22.29 2.58 -23.80
C ALA A 156 -23.10 3.81 -24.25
N ARG A 157 -23.51 4.66 -23.30
CA ARG A 157 -24.26 5.89 -23.55
C ARG A 157 -23.68 7.04 -22.70
N PRO A 158 -22.61 7.71 -23.17
CA PRO A 158 -21.99 8.80 -22.45
C PRO A 158 -23.01 9.91 -22.14
N ALA A 159 -23.02 10.41 -20.90
CA ALA A 159 -23.88 11.51 -20.47
C ALA A 159 -23.50 12.83 -21.16
N TYR A 160 -22.21 13.04 -21.40
CA TYR A 160 -21.62 14.33 -21.75
C TYR A 160 -21.04 14.32 -23.16
N THR A 161 -21.92 14.31 -24.17
CA THR A 161 -21.53 14.26 -25.60
C THR A 161 -21.41 15.63 -26.28
N LYS A 162 -21.95 16.68 -25.66
CA LYS A 162 -21.98 18.06 -26.21
C LYS A 162 -21.29 19.08 -25.32
N LYS A 163 -21.45 18.93 -24.01
CA LYS A 163 -20.75 19.70 -22.98
C LYS A 163 -19.86 18.71 -22.26
N HIS A 164 -18.61 19.05 -22.05
CA HIS A 164 -17.62 18.20 -21.40
C HIS A 164 -17.22 18.84 -20.07
N PRO A 165 -17.84 18.45 -18.95
CA PRO A 165 -17.50 19.01 -17.65
C PRO A 165 -16.03 18.71 -17.34
N LYS A 166 -15.35 19.70 -16.75
CA LYS A 166 -13.96 19.59 -16.36
C LYS A 166 -13.86 19.16 -14.90
N ALA A 167 -13.30 17.97 -14.68
CA ALA A 167 -12.97 17.45 -13.37
C ALA A 167 -11.51 17.75 -13.03
N LEU A 168 -11.28 18.60 -12.03
CA LEU A 168 -9.98 18.83 -11.45
C LEU A 168 -9.68 17.71 -10.46
N PHE A 169 -8.66 16.90 -10.71
CA PHE A 169 -8.30 15.76 -9.89
C PHE A 169 -7.10 16.09 -9.02
N ASP A 170 -7.25 16.05 -7.70
CA ASP A 170 -6.19 16.43 -6.77
C ASP A 170 -5.01 15.44 -6.76
N GLU A 171 -3.83 15.94 -7.08
CA GLU A 171 -2.54 15.25 -6.94
C GLU A 171 -1.51 16.14 -6.21
N ALA A 172 -1.95 17.24 -5.57
CA ALA A 172 -1.09 18.21 -4.91
C ALA A 172 -0.86 17.91 -3.42
N HIS A 173 -1.71 17.08 -2.81
CA HIS A 173 -1.79 16.91 -1.34
C HIS A 173 -1.41 15.50 -0.88
N ASN A 174 -0.28 14.99 -1.39
CA ASN A 174 0.26 13.66 -1.09
C ASN A 174 -0.74 12.51 -1.30
N ASN A 175 -1.68 12.69 -2.24
CA ASN A 175 -2.66 11.69 -2.62
C ASN A 175 -1.92 10.46 -3.16
N VAL A 176 -2.23 9.29 -2.61
CA VAL A 176 -1.72 8.02 -3.15
C VAL A 176 -2.54 7.59 -4.38
N HIS A 177 -3.79 8.04 -4.46
CA HIS A 177 -4.69 7.80 -5.57
C HIS A 177 -4.65 8.99 -6.53
N THR A 178 -3.93 8.83 -7.63
CA THR A 178 -3.81 9.82 -8.70
C THR A 178 -4.65 9.40 -9.91
N ALA A 179 -5.00 10.34 -10.79
CA ALA A 179 -5.82 10.07 -11.97
C ALA A 179 -5.11 9.13 -12.97
N SER A 180 -3.78 9.15 -12.99
CA SER A 180 -2.95 8.26 -13.81
C SER A 180 -2.46 7.00 -13.09
N GLY A 181 -2.68 6.92 -11.76
CA GLY A 181 -2.19 5.86 -10.89
C GLY A 181 -3.31 4.95 -10.38
N LEU A 182 -3.41 4.81 -9.05
CA LEU A 182 -4.35 3.86 -8.43
C LEU A 182 -5.83 4.14 -8.74
N TYR A 183 -6.19 5.36 -9.15
CA TYR A 183 -7.55 5.74 -9.51
C TYR A 183 -7.79 5.84 -11.02
N LYS A 184 -6.86 5.35 -11.85
CA LYS A 184 -6.98 5.38 -13.30
C LYS A 184 -8.28 4.77 -13.83
N PRO A 185 -8.80 3.63 -13.33
CA PRO A 185 -10.07 3.09 -13.82
C PRO A 185 -11.24 4.05 -13.62
N PHE A 186 -11.29 4.77 -12.50
CA PHE A 186 -12.31 5.81 -12.26
C PHE A 186 -12.12 7.00 -13.22
N ALA A 187 -10.89 7.49 -13.37
CA ALA A 187 -10.58 8.61 -14.27
C ALA A 187 -10.95 8.28 -15.73
N ASP A 188 -10.62 7.07 -16.19
CA ASP A 188 -10.98 6.59 -17.53
C ASP A 188 -12.50 6.42 -17.68
N LEU A 189 -13.18 5.90 -16.65
CA LEU A 189 -14.64 5.73 -16.68
C LEU A 189 -15.36 7.08 -16.87
N ILE A 190 -15.02 8.10 -16.08
CA ILE A 190 -15.66 9.42 -16.22
C ILE A 190 -15.24 10.13 -17.51
N ALA A 191 -14.01 9.91 -17.99
CA ALA A 191 -13.58 10.42 -19.29
C ALA A 191 -14.39 9.78 -20.43
N ASN A 192 -14.63 8.47 -20.37
CA ASN A 192 -15.47 7.75 -21.33
C ASN A 192 -16.95 8.17 -21.25
N ASP A 193 -17.42 8.64 -20.10
CA ASP A 193 -18.76 9.25 -19.94
C ASP A 193 -18.82 10.70 -20.47
N GLY A 194 -17.67 11.29 -20.83
CA GLY A 194 -17.52 12.56 -21.53
C GLY A 194 -16.96 13.72 -20.70
N TYR A 195 -16.39 13.45 -19.51
CA TYR A 195 -15.65 14.46 -18.75
C TYR A 195 -14.26 14.73 -19.33
N ILE A 196 -13.73 15.92 -19.05
CA ILE A 196 -12.30 16.23 -19.21
C ILE A 196 -11.67 16.14 -17.82
N VAL A 197 -10.81 15.14 -17.62
CA VAL A 197 -10.07 14.96 -16.35
C VAL A 197 -8.73 15.67 -16.44
N VAL A 198 -8.46 16.56 -15.48
CA VAL A 198 -7.21 17.33 -15.41
C VAL A 198 -6.57 17.13 -14.04
N PRO A 199 -5.34 16.57 -13.96
CA PRO A 199 -4.63 16.47 -12.70
C PRO A 199 -4.20 17.86 -12.19
N ASN A 200 -4.35 18.09 -10.90
CA ASN A 200 -3.93 19.29 -10.19
C ASN A 200 -2.68 19.01 -9.37
N LYS A 201 -1.65 19.85 -9.51
CA LYS A 201 -0.41 19.78 -8.73
C LYS A 201 -0.14 21.05 -7.91
N GLU A 202 -1.11 21.96 -7.92
CA GLU A 202 -1.02 23.26 -7.26
C GLU A 202 -1.95 23.32 -6.04
N LYS A 203 -1.67 24.26 -5.13
CA LYS A 203 -2.56 24.53 -3.99
C LYS A 203 -3.95 24.99 -4.43
N PHE A 204 -4.95 24.73 -3.60
CA PHE A 204 -6.31 25.19 -3.89
C PHE A 204 -6.45 26.69 -3.64
N GLN A 205 -6.86 27.40 -4.68
CA GLN A 205 -7.11 28.83 -4.69
C GLN A 205 -8.24 29.11 -5.68
N ALA A 206 -8.90 30.27 -5.56
CA ALA A 206 -9.97 30.64 -6.49
C ALA A 206 -9.50 30.59 -7.96
N SER A 207 -8.25 30.95 -8.25
CA SER A 207 -7.65 30.90 -9.57
C SER A 207 -7.45 29.46 -10.09
N THR A 208 -7.03 28.53 -9.22
CA THR A 208 -6.78 27.13 -9.62
C THR A 208 -8.08 26.34 -9.79
N LEU A 209 -9.13 26.71 -9.05
CA LEU A 209 -10.47 26.12 -9.17
C LEU A 209 -11.30 26.71 -10.31
N LYS A 210 -10.94 27.91 -10.80
CA LYS A 210 -11.70 28.61 -11.85
C LYS A 210 -11.75 27.82 -13.14
N GLY A 211 -12.96 27.68 -13.69
CA GLY A 211 -13.18 27.00 -14.98
C GLY A 211 -13.14 25.48 -14.89
N PHE A 212 -13.30 24.93 -13.68
CA PHE A 212 -13.61 23.53 -13.43
C PHE A 212 -15.04 23.41 -12.87
N ASP A 213 -15.68 22.27 -13.12
CA ASP A 213 -17.05 21.99 -12.71
C ASP A 213 -17.06 21.09 -11.46
N VAL A 214 -16.10 20.18 -11.37
CA VAL A 214 -15.97 19.22 -10.27
C VAL A 214 -14.53 19.21 -9.76
N LEU A 215 -14.36 19.25 -8.44
CA LEU A 215 -13.11 18.93 -7.76
C LEU A 215 -13.21 17.51 -7.20
N VAL A 216 -12.24 16.66 -7.52
CA VAL A 216 -12.13 15.29 -7.02
C VAL A 216 -10.91 15.20 -6.11
N ILE A 217 -11.13 14.91 -4.83
CA ILE A 217 -10.09 14.69 -3.83
C ILE A 217 -10.24 13.27 -3.32
N VAL A 218 -9.18 12.48 -3.45
CA VAL A 218 -9.14 11.11 -2.96
C VAL A 218 -7.98 10.94 -2.01
N ASN A 219 -8.29 10.71 -0.73
CA ASN A 219 -7.34 10.26 0.27
C ASN A 219 -6.09 11.15 0.37
N ALA A 220 -6.31 12.47 0.35
CA ALA A 220 -5.27 13.47 0.62
C ALA A 220 -4.66 13.24 2.01
N ALA A 221 -3.37 13.53 2.16
CA ALA A 221 -2.62 13.21 3.36
C ALA A 221 -1.64 14.33 3.74
N GLY A 222 -1.33 14.39 5.02
CA GLY A 222 -0.20 15.18 5.51
C GLY A 222 1.14 14.66 4.96
N PRO A 223 2.25 15.37 5.26
CA PRO A 223 3.58 15.03 4.77
C PRO A 223 4.01 13.60 5.11
N ARG A 224 4.99 13.07 4.35
CA ARG A 224 5.55 11.74 4.61
C ARG A 224 6.02 11.61 6.06
N GLY A 225 5.60 10.56 6.74
CA GLY A 225 5.89 10.33 8.17
C GLY A 225 4.92 11.03 9.14
N GLN A 226 4.10 11.95 8.65
CA GLN A 226 3.11 12.72 9.43
C GLN A 226 1.77 12.76 8.68
N ARG A 227 1.33 11.62 8.14
CA ARG A 227 0.18 11.54 7.23
C ARG A 227 -1.15 11.98 7.85
N ALA A 228 -1.26 11.98 9.18
CA ALA A 228 -2.44 12.43 9.92
C ALA A 228 -2.50 13.96 10.10
N ASN A 229 -1.40 14.68 9.84
CA ASN A 229 -1.42 16.13 9.85
C ASN A 229 -2.35 16.64 8.74
N PRO A 230 -2.93 17.85 8.89
CA PRO A 230 -3.79 18.44 7.88
C PRO A 230 -3.18 18.37 6.47
N ALA A 231 -3.96 17.87 5.52
CA ALA A 231 -3.54 17.78 4.12
C ALA A 231 -3.58 19.15 3.42
N PHE A 232 -4.40 20.06 3.92
CA PHE A 232 -4.68 21.38 3.35
C PHE A 232 -4.35 22.47 4.37
N THR A 233 -4.24 23.72 3.93
CA THR A 233 -4.30 24.88 4.83
C THR A 233 -5.74 25.38 5.03
N ASP A 234 -5.96 26.26 6.01
CA ASP A 234 -7.28 26.89 6.21
C ASP A 234 -7.69 27.72 4.98
N GLU A 235 -6.76 28.39 4.32
CA GLU A 235 -7.01 29.19 3.11
C GLU A 235 -7.46 28.31 1.93
N GLU A 236 -6.83 27.14 1.76
CA GLU A 236 -7.23 26.17 0.74
C GLU A 236 -8.64 25.64 1.01
N CYS A 237 -8.94 25.32 2.27
CA CYS A 237 -10.26 24.84 2.66
C CYS A 237 -11.35 25.89 2.42
N ASP A 238 -11.05 27.15 2.73
CA ASP A 238 -11.97 28.27 2.54
C ASP A 238 -12.17 28.56 1.04
N ALA A 239 -11.11 28.48 0.23
CA ALA A 239 -11.23 28.59 -1.23
C ALA A 239 -12.12 27.51 -1.83
N VAL A 240 -11.98 26.25 -1.41
CA VAL A 240 -12.84 25.14 -1.86
C VAL A 240 -14.28 25.35 -1.40
N ARG A 241 -14.50 25.71 -0.13
CA ARG A 241 -15.84 26.02 0.41
C ARG A 241 -16.54 27.10 -0.41
N ASP A 242 -15.86 28.21 -0.68
CA ASP A 242 -16.45 29.36 -1.35
C ASP A 242 -16.69 29.10 -2.84
N TRP A 243 -15.82 28.32 -3.47
CA TRP A 243 -16.03 27.82 -4.84
C TRP A 243 -17.25 26.89 -4.93
N VAL A 244 -17.42 25.95 -4.00
CA VAL A 244 -18.62 25.09 -3.95
C VAL A 244 -19.89 25.90 -3.73
N LYS A 245 -19.88 26.86 -2.80
CA LYS A 245 -21.01 27.77 -2.57
C LYS A 245 -21.37 28.60 -3.83
N SER A 246 -20.40 28.82 -4.69
CA SER A 246 -20.55 29.55 -5.95
C SER A 246 -20.96 28.65 -7.13
N GLY A 247 -21.31 27.37 -6.87
CA GLY A 247 -21.82 26.43 -7.86
C GLY A 247 -20.84 25.34 -8.31
N GLY A 248 -19.62 25.31 -7.78
CA GLY A 248 -18.71 24.18 -7.95
C GLY A 248 -19.22 22.91 -7.25
N SER A 249 -18.81 21.74 -7.74
CA SER A 249 -19.15 20.45 -7.12
C SER A 249 -17.91 19.76 -6.53
N LEU A 250 -18.05 19.14 -5.37
CA LEU A 250 -16.95 18.46 -4.68
C LEU A 250 -17.26 16.96 -4.52
N LEU A 251 -16.38 16.11 -5.04
CA LEU A 251 -16.29 14.69 -4.66
C LEU A 251 -15.08 14.53 -3.73
N PHE A 252 -15.34 14.33 -2.45
CA PHE A 252 -14.32 14.24 -1.42
C PHE A 252 -14.36 12.88 -0.72
N ILE A 253 -13.29 12.10 -0.90
CA ILE A 253 -13.14 10.75 -0.34
C ILE A 253 -12.00 10.79 0.67
N ALA A 254 -12.30 10.40 1.91
CA ALA A 254 -11.32 10.24 2.99
C ALA A 254 -11.60 8.94 3.74
N ASP A 255 -10.65 8.02 3.67
CA ASP A 255 -10.68 6.73 4.36
C ASP A 255 -10.46 6.86 5.88
N HIS A 256 -10.40 5.73 6.57
CA HIS A 256 -10.02 5.62 7.98
C HIS A 256 -8.65 6.28 8.29
N ALA A 257 -8.29 6.36 9.57
CA ALA A 257 -7.01 6.93 9.97
C ALA A 257 -5.82 6.33 9.18
N PRO A 258 -4.87 7.16 8.72
CA PRO A 258 -4.69 8.57 9.10
C PRO A 258 -5.47 9.59 8.25
N LEU A 259 -6.23 9.15 7.23
CA LEU A 259 -6.72 10.04 6.17
C LEU A 259 -7.91 10.90 6.61
N GLY A 260 -8.84 10.35 7.39
CA GLY A 260 -9.90 11.13 8.02
C GLY A 260 -9.38 12.27 8.89
N ALA A 261 -8.23 12.09 9.58
CA ALA A 261 -7.61 13.14 10.37
C ALA A 261 -7.03 14.27 9.49
N ALA A 262 -6.32 13.91 8.42
CA ALA A 262 -5.76 14.86 7.48
C ALA A 262 -6.84 15.68 6.73
N ALA A 263 -8.00 15.06 6.50
CA ALA A 263 -9.16 15.62 5.82
C ALA A 263 -10.06 16.50 6.70
N GLU A 264 -9.93 16.43 8.02
CA GLU A 264 -10.88 16.96 8.99
C GLU A 264 -11.16 18.46 8.80
N ILE A 265 -10.11 19.26 8.54
CA ILE A 265 -10.28 20.71 8.43
C ILE A 265 -11.16 21.11 7.25
N LEU A 266 -11.07 20.41 6.11
CA LEU A 266 -11.91 20.65 4.94
C LEU A 266 -13.33 20.13 5.17
N ALA A 267 -13.45 18.93 5.73
CA ALA A 267 -14.75 18.32 6.04
C ALA A 267 -15.62 19.21 6.93
N LYS A 268 -15.02 19.83 7.96
CA LYS A 268 -15.71 20.75 8.88
C LYS A 268 -16.31 21.98 8.18
N ARG A 269 -15.73 22.45 7.06
CA ARG A 269 -16.33 23.56 6.28
C ARG A 269 -17.68 23.20 5.68
N PHE A 270 -17.94 21.90 5.51
CA PHE A 270 -19.19 21.35 5.00
C PHE A 270 -20.06 20.72 6.10
N GLY A 271 -19.70 20.91 7.38
CA GLY A 271 -20.45 20.36 8.51
C GLY A 271 -20.35 18.84 8.64
N VAL A 272 -19.28 18.23 8.11
CA VAL A 272 -19.01 16.79 8.21
C VAL A 272 -17.91 16.57 9.24
N GLU A 273 -18.19 15.74 10.23
CA GLU A 273 -17.21 15.28 11.21
C GLU A 273 -16.52 14.00 10.71
N MET A 274 -15.24 13.83 11.04
CA MET A 274 -14.43 12.67 10.65
C MET A 274 -14.08 11.87 11.92
N SER A 275 -14.53 10.61 12.03
CA SER A 275 -14.28 9.80 13.24
C SER A 275 -12.85 9.33 13.41
N LYS A 276 -12.07 9.29 12.32
CA LYS A 276 -10.67 8.81 12.34
C LYS A 276 -10.55 7.34 12.74
N ALA A 277 -11.63 6.58 12.66
CA ALA A 277 -11.69 5.14 12.92
C ALA A 277 -12.05 4.38 11.64
N TYR A 278 -11.97 3.05 11.68
CA TYR A 278 -12.52 2.21 10.63
C TYR A 278 -13.98 1.87 10.92
N THR A 279 -14.81 1.86 9.88
CA THR A 279 -16.18 1.34 9.95
C THR A 279 -16.17 -0.17 9.74
N ASP A 280 -16.83 -0.92 10.62
CA ASP A 280 -17.13 -2.35 10.45
C ASP A 280 -18.62 -2.61 10.71
N ASP A 281 -19.21 -3.52 9.95
CA ASP A 281 -20.56 -4.03 10.17
C ASP A 281 -20.54 -5.56 10.01
N VAL A 282 -20.43 -6.26 11.14
CA VAL A 282 -20.40 -7.73 11.19
C VAL A 282 -21.71 -8.38 10.71
N SER A 283 -22.82 -7.64 10.73
CA SER A 283 -24.13 -8.15 10.33
C SER A 283 -24.38 -8.09 8.82
N SER A 284 -23.66 -7.20 8.13
CA SER A 284 -23.84 -6.94 6.70
C SER A 284 -22.61 -7.29 5.87
N LYS A 285 -21.86 -8.33 6.24
CA LYS A 285 -20.65 -8.73 5.51
C LYS A 285 -20.93 -9.51 4.23
N ASP A 286 -20.15 -9.21 3.19
CA ASP A 286 -20.04 -10.01 2.00
C ASP A 286 -19.40 -11.35 2.33
N ARG A 287 -20.05 -12.43 1.88
CA ARG A 287 -19.65 -13.80 2.23
C ARG A 287 -18.35 -14.23 1.54
N VAL A 288 -17.94 -13.53 0.49
CA VAL A 288 -16.75 -13.84 -0.30
C VAL A 288 -15.61 -12.89 0.08
N LEU A 289 -15.90 -11.59 0.13
CA LEU A 289 -14.90 -10.55 0.36
C LEU A 289 -14.68 -10.24 1.85
N GLY A 290 -15.66 -10.51 2.71
CA GLY A 290 -15.63 -10.15 4.13
C GLY A 290 -15.90 -8.66 4.41
N ASP A 291 -16.28 -7.91 3.38
CA ASP A 291 -16.47 -6.46 3.36
C ASP A 291 -17.92 -6.03 3.55
N ILE A 292 -18.19 -4.74 3.75
CA ILE A 292 -19.55 -4.26 4.06
C ILE A 292 -20.40 -4.23 2.78
N ILE A 293 -21.56 -4.90 2.81
CA ILE A 293 -22.57 -4.85 1.75
C ILE A 293 -23.58 -3.74 2.04
N PHE A 294 -23.74 -2.82 1.08
CA PHE A 294 -24.88 -1.91 1.00
C PHE A 294 -25.79 -2.38 -0.14
N SER A 295 -26.99 -2.83 0.17
CA SER A 295 -27.94 -3.28 -0.85
C SER A 295 -29.35 -2.73 -0.63
N ARG A 296 -30.18 -2.82 -1.67
CA ARG A 296 -31.60 -2.50 -1.54
C ARG A 296 -32.34 -3.51 -0.65
N GLU A 297 -31.86 -4.76 -0.64
CA GLU A 297 -32.45 -5.85 0.16
C GLU A 297 -32.22 -5.65 1.67
N ASN A 298 -30.98 -5.34 2.07
CA ASN A 298 -30.66 -5.03 3.46
C ASN A 298 -31.01 -3.59 3.87
N LYS A 299 -31.56 -2.80 2.95
CA LYS A 299 -32.00 -1.40 3.14
C LYS A 299 -30.88 -0.43 3.53
N LEU A 300 -29.62 -0.82 3.34
CA LEU A 300 -28.46 0.06 3.58
C LEU A 300 -28.10 0.88 2.34
N LEU A 301 -28.60 0.51 1.15
CA LEU A 301 -28.44 1.32 -0.05
C LEU A 301 -29.63 2.29 -0.20
N ALA A 302 -29.39 3.57 0.12
CA ALA A 302 -30.40 4.62 0.00
C ALA A 302 -30.88 4.80 -1.44
N ASP A 303 -32.18 5.08 -1.62
CA ASP A 303 -32.74 5.38 -2.94
C ASP A 303 -32.53 6.85 -3.30
N SER A 304 -31.66 7.10 -4.28
CA SER A 304 -31.28 8.44 -4.72
C SER A 304 -31.12 8.48 -6.25
N PRO A 305 -31.03 9.67 -6.87
CA PRO A 305 -30.70 9.75 -8.30
C PRO A 305 -29.42 8.97 -8.67
N ILE A 306 -28.43 8.93 -7.77
CA ILE A 306 -27.18 8.20 -7.96
C ILE A 306 -27.43 6.68 -8.02
N THR A 307 -28.20 6.13 -7.08
CA THR A 307 -28.43 4.67 -7.00
C THR A 307 -29.56 4.18 -7.93
N ARG A 308 -30.42 5.07 -8.41
CA ARG A 308 -31.43 4.75 -9.43
C ARG A 308 -30.85 4.68 -10.84
N GLY A 309 -29.81 5.48 -11.14
CA GLY A 309 -29.28 5.64 -12.49
C GLY A 309 -30.27 6.35 -13.41
N ARG A 310 -29.86 6.62 -14.66
CA ARG A 310 -30.73 7.28 -15.66
C ARG A 310 -31.74 6.31 -16.28
N ASN A 311 -31.46 5.02 -16.19
CA ASN A 311 -32.24 3.94 -16.76
C ASN A 311 -31.95 2.63 -16.01
N GLN A 312 -32.69 1.57 -16.33
CA GLN A 312 -32.60 0.30 -15.61
C GLN A 312 -31.22 -0.37 -15.68
N SER A 313 -30.45 -0.18 -16.76
CA SER A 313 -29.10 -0.77 -16.86
C SER A 313 -28.05 -0.05 -16.01
N GLU A 314 -28.36 1.12 -15.48
CA GLU A 314 -27.49 1.91 -14.58
C GLU A 314 -27.93 1.83 -13.12
N ARG A 315 -29.00 1.09 -12.82
CA ARG A 315 -29.51 0.97 -11.46
C ARG A 315 -28.52 0.18 -10.60
N VAL A 316 -28.08 0.81 -9.51
CA VAL A 316 -27.25 0.15 -8.49
C VAL A 316 -28.17 -0.61 -7.54
N SER A 317 -28.00 -1.92 -7.49
CA SER A 317 -28.70 -2.81 -6.55
C SER A 317 -27.89 -3.09 -5.29
N GLN A 318 -26.56 -3.09 -5.42
CA GLN A 318 -25.62 -3.44 -4.39
C GLN A 318 -24.28 -2.71 -4.61
N VAL A 319 -23.66 -2.31 -3.51
CA VAL A 319 -22.27 -1.83 -3.43
C VAL A 319 -21.57 -2.60 -2.32
N VAL A 320 -20.34 -3.04 -2.56
CA VAL A 320 -19.48 -3.63 -1.53
C VAL A 320 -18.32 -2.66 -1.28
N THR A 321 -18.06 -2.32 -0.01
CA THR A 321 -16.98 -1.40 0.35
C THR A 321 -15.98 -2.04 1.30
N PHE A 322 -14.71 -1.72 1.09
CA PHE A 322 -13.60 -2.15 1.94
C PHE A 322 -13.52 -1.25 3.17
N THR A 323 -14.30 -1.54 4.21
CA THR A 323 -14.41 -0.68 5.42
C THR A 323 -14.84 0.77 5.07
N GLY A 324 -14.26 1.77 5.74
CA GLY A 324 -14.48 3.20 5.56
C GLY A 324 -14.21 3.96 6.86
N GLN A 325 -14.69 5.20 6.93
CA GLN A 325 -14.93 5.89 8.20
C GLN A 325 -16.37 6.40 8.22
N SER A 326 -16.92 6.57 9.42
CA SER A 326 -18.27 7.09 9.68
C SER A 326 -18.24 8.20 10.70
#